data_AF-A0A7C3BW87-F1
#
_entry.id   AF-A0A7C3BW87-F1
#
_cell.length_a   1.000
_cell.length_b   1.000
_cell.length_c   1.000
_cell.angle_alpha   90.00
_cell.angle_beta   90.00
_cell.angle_gamma   90.00
#
_symmetry.space_group_name_H-M   'P 1'
#
loop_
_entity.id
_entity.type
_entity.pdbx_description
1 polymer ?
#
loop_
_entity_poly.entity_id
_entity_poly.type
_entity_poly.pdbx_seq_one_letter_code
_entity_poly.pdbx_strand_id
1 'polypeptide(L)'
;MPSGETVSKSIAETGEKTSIITVEYTHLPIGVDVLAFAGYYTPEQEVRIPFRGRELLYVTGHIEVESACHGGTCTPQNYWYSAVQGYVVKWQYRKSDSGLPVTEVEPVSDRETQKEIEGIIFGSEAVSRVEFR
;
A
#
# COMPACT_ATOMS: atom_id res chain seq x y z
N MET A 1 -55.77 33.50 -20.67
CA MET A 1 -55.35 32.36 -21.53
C MET A 1 -53.94 32.69 -22.04
N PRO A 2 -53.00 31.74 -22.01
CA PRO A 2 -51.92 31.75 -21.01
C PRO A 2 -50.51 31.83 -21.62
N SER A 3 -49.51 32.19 -20.81
CA SER A 3 -48.20 31.51 -20.88
C SER A 3 -47.55 31.56 -19.51
N GLY A 4 -47.45 30.39 -18.87
CA GLY A 4 -46.84 30.21 -17.57
C GLY A 4 -45.33 30.42 -17.62
N GLU A 5 -44.84 31.14 -16.63
CA GLU A 5 -43.42 31.36 -16.38
C GLU A 5 -42.88 30.18 -15.57
N THR A 6 -42.05 29.36 -16.21
CA THR A 6 -41.42 28.19 -15.58
C THR A 6 -40.23 28.66 -14.76
N VAL A 7 -40.40 28.72 -13.44
CA VAL A 7 -39.29 28.92 -12.48
C VAL A 7 -38.36 27.72 -12.53
N SER A 8 -37.18 27.91 -13.12
CA SER A 8 -36.08 26.94 -13.09
C SER A 8 -35.49 26.90 -11.67
N LYS A 9 -35.88 25.91 -10.86
CA LYS A 9 -35.15 25.57 -9.63
C LYS A 9 -33.85 24.86 -10.02
N SER A 10 -32.73 25.55 -9.89
CA SER A 10 -31.41 24.94 -9.86
C SER A 10 -31.29 24.05 -8.63
N ILE A 11 -31.18 22.74 -8.84
CA ILE A 11 -30.75 21.81 -7.80
C ILE A 11 -29.24 21.94 -7.74
N ALA A 12 -28.74 22.57 -6.68
CA ALA A 12 -27.33 22.54 -6.36
C ALA A 12 -27.01 21.11 -5.90
N GLU A 13 -26.33 20.36 -6.75
CA GLU A 13 -25.68 19.11 -6.34
C GLU A 13 -24.54 19.47 -5.38
N THR A 14 -24.83 19.41 -4.08
CA THR A 14 -23.79 19.35 -3.05
C THR A 14 -23.10 18.00 -3.17
N GLY A 15 -22.14 17.92 -4.10
CA GLY A 15 -21.15 16.87 -4.15
C GLY A 15 -20.27 17.00 -2.91
N GLU A 16 -20.58 16.22 -1.88
CA GLU A 16 -19.67 16.00 -0.76
C GLU A 16 -18.40 15.38 -1.34
N LYS A 17 -17.37 16.20 -1.49
CA LYS A 17 -16.08 15.80 -2.05
C LYS A 17 -15.40 14.91 -1.01
N THR A 18 -15.71 13.62 -1.03
CA THR A 18 -15.03 12.62 -0.20
C THR A 18 -13.54 12.75 -0.48
N SER A 19 -12.84 13.37 0.46
CA SER A 19 -11.41 13.60 0.34
C SER A 19 -10.74 12.27 0.65
N ILE A 20 -10.27 11.61 -0.39
CA ILE A 20 -9.48 10.40 -0.26
C ILE A 20 -8.15 10.80 0.38
N ILE A 21 -7.80 10.16 1.50
CA ILE A 21 -6.49 10.33 2.13
C ILE A 21 -5.51 9.48 1.32
N THR A 22 -4.51 10.14 0.73
CA THR A 22 -3.44 9.47 -0.01
C THR A 22 -2.10 9.66 0.69
N VAL A 23 -1.19 8.71 0.48
CA VAL A 23 0.17 8.71 1.01
C VAL A 23 1.17 8.46 -0.12
N GLU A 24 2.41 8.91 0.07
CA GLU A 24 3.49 8.68 -0.88
C GLU A 24 4.27 7.42 -0.52
N TYR A 25 4.44 6.54 -1.49
CA TYR A 25 5.35 5.40 -1.43
C TYR A 25 6.60 5.69 -2.28
N THR A 26 7.78 5.59 -1.69
CA THR A 26 9.06 5.71 -2.42
C THR A 26 9.57 4.33 -2.79
N HIS A 27 9.85 4.12 -4.07
CA HIS A 27 10.31 2.85 -4.62
C HIS A 27 11.77 2.63 -4.25
N LEU A 28 12.04 1.64 -3.40
CA LEU A 28 13.39 1.27 -3.00
C LEU A 28 14.02 0.32 -4.02
N PRO A 29 15.35 0.36 -4.20
CA PRO A 29 16.04 -0.63 -5.02
C PRO A 29 15.76 -2.06 -4.52
N ILE A 30 15.38 -2.93 -5.45
CA ILE A 30 15.14 -4.35 -5.18
C ILE A 30 16.49 -5.08 -5.01
N GLY A 31 16.54 -6.00 -4.06
CA GLY A 31 17.72 -6.81 -3.74
C GLY A 31 18.80 -6.04 -2.97
N VAL A 32 18.47 -4.87 -2.42
CA VAL A 32 19.40 -4.04 -1.65
C VAL A 32 18.93 -3.95 -0.21
N ASP A 33 19.83 -4.28 0.71
CA ASP A 33 19.56 -4.24 2.14
C ASP A 33 19.29 -2.82 2.61
N VAL A 34 18.23 -2.68 3.40
CA VAL A 34 17.86 -1.47 4.10
C VAL A 34 18.11 -1.69 5.58
N LEU A 35 19.10 -0.96 6.12
CA LEU A 35 19.47 -1.07 7.51
C LEU A 35 18.34 -0.56 8.42
N ALA A 36 18.01 -1.37 9.42
CA ALA A 36 17.08 -1.07 10.49
C ALA A 36 17.80 -1.16 11.84
N PHE A 37 17.15 -0.74 12.92
CA PHE A 37 17.78 -0.67 14.24
C PHE A 37 18.27 -2.04 14.77
N ALA A 38 17.58 -3.13 14.43
CA ALA A 38 17.83 -4.48 14.96
C ALA A 38 18.27 -5.49 13.88
N GLY A 39 18.68 -5.00 12.70
CA GLY A 39 19.05 -5.83 11.56
C GLY A 39 18.77 -5.11 10.25
N TYR A 40 18.27 -5.81 9.24
CA TYR A 40 17.96 -5.23 7.95
C TYR A 40 16.74 -5.89 7.32
N TYR A 41 16.22 -5.24 6.28
CA TYR A 41 15.24 -5.85 5.40
C TYR A 41 15.63 -5.63 3.96
N THR A 42 15.27 -6.58 3.10
CA THR A 42 15.64 -6.56 1.69
C THR A 42 14.36 -6.68 0.87
N PRO A 43 13.90 -5.59 0.23
CA PRO A 43 12.83 -5.66 -0.75
C PRO A 43 13.24 -6.59 -1.89
N GLU A 44 12.45 -7.61 -2.18
CA GLU A 44 12.77 -8.63 -3.19
C GLU A 44 11.94 -8.46 -4.45
N GLN A 45 10.68 -8.02 -4.32
CA GLN A 45 9.81 -7.79 -5.46
C GLN A 45 8.82 -6.67 -5.18
N GLU A 46 8.42 -5.98 -6.24
CA GLU A 46 7.33 -5.02 -6.23
C GLU A 46 6.26 -5.49 -7.22
N VAL A 47 5.04 -5.68 -6.72
CA VAL A 47 3.96 -6.33 -7.46
C VAL A 47 2.75 -5.41 -7.53
N ARG A 48 2.21 -5.27 -8.75
CA ARG A 48 0.92 -4.63 -9.00
C ARG A 48 -0.08 -5.66 -9.49
N ILE A 49 -1.22 -5.74 -8.82
CA ILE A 49 -2.32 -6.63 -9.24
C ILE A 49 -3.61 -5.84 -9.46
N PRO A 50 -4.44 -6.23 -10.44
CA PRO A 50 -5.79 -5.71 -10.54
C PRO A 50 -6.65 -6.25 -9.37
N PHE A 51 -7.33 -5.36 -8.66
CA PHE A 51 -8.25 -5.70 -7.59
C PHE A 51 -9.42 -4.71 -7.57
N ARG A 52 -10.65 -5.23 -7.72
CA ARG A 52 -11.90 -4.43 -7.75
C ARG A 52 -11.85 -3.20 -8.68
N GLY A 53 -11.25 -3.37 -9.87
CA GLY A 53 -11.14 -2.31 -10.87
C GLY A 53 -10.07 -1.25 -10.59
N ARG A 54 -9.22 -1.48 -9.59
CA ARG A 54 -8.08 -0.63 -9.21
C ARG A 54 -6.79 -1.45 -9.29
N GLU A 55 -5.63 -0.77 -9.30
CA GLU A 55 -4.33 -1.43 -9.15
C GLU A 55 -3.92 -1.41 -7.68
N LEU A 56 -3.73 -2.58 -7.07
CA LEU A 56 -3.15 -2.73 -5.74
C LEU A 56 -1.63 -2.90 -5.86
N LEU A 57 -0.88 -2.15 -5.06
CA LEU A 57 0.58 -2.23 -4.96
C LEU A 57 0.99 -2.88 -3.64
N TYR A 58 1.86 -3.88 -3.72
CA TYR A 58 2.55 -4.45 -2.56
C TYR A 58 4.00 -4.81 -2.86
N VAL A 59 4.81 -4.92 -1.82
CA VAL A 59 6.24 -5.25 -1.88
C VAL A 59 6.48 -6.51 -1.07
N THR A 60 7.10 -7.52 -1.65
CA THR A 60 7.59 -8.68 -0.91
C THR A 60 9.07 -8.54 -0.60
N GLY A 61 9.50 -9.16 0.48
CA GLY A 61 10.90 -9.20 0.86
C GLY A 61 11.11 -10.06 2.08
N HIS A 62 12.34 -10.05 2.58
CA HIS A 62 12.68 -10.70 3.84
C HIS A 62 13.27 -9.71 4.83
N ILE A 63 13.17 -10.07 6.10
CA ILE A 63 13.77 -9.37 7.23
C ILE A 63 14.75 -10.32 7.90
N GLU A 64 15.91 -9.79 8.27
CA GLU A 64 16.91 -10.47 9.08
C GLU A 64 17.07 -9.68 10.38
N VAL A 65 16.75 -10.33 11.50
CA VAL A 65 16.86 -9.75 12.84
C VAL A 65 18.07 -10.36 13.51
N GLU A 66 19.13 -9.57 13.69
CA GLU A 66 20.42 -10.05 14.19
C GLU A 66 20.36 -10.46 15.67
N SER A 67 19.48 -9.84 16.44
CA SER A 67 19.26 -10.18 17.86
C SER A 67 17.78 -10.12 18.21
N ALA A 68 17.11 -11.27 18.19
CA ALA A 68 15.75 -11.41 18.66
C ALA A 68 15.73 -12.28 19.94
N CYS A 69 15.49 -11.66 21.10
CA CYS A 69 15.39 -12.42 22.36
C CYS A 69 13.96 -12.95 22.53
N HIS A 70 13.73 -14.21 22.17
CA HIS A 70 12.47 -14.93 22.35
C HIS A 70 12.69 -16.11 23.31
N GLY A 71 11.86 -16.25 24.34
CA GLY A 71 11.90 -17.41 25.24
C GLY A 71 13.17 -17.54 26.10
N GLY A 72 13.88 -16.44 26.38
CA GLY A 72 15.11 -16.46 27.20
C GLY A 72 16.38 -16.77 26.41
N THR A 73 16.29 -16.95 25.10
CA THR A 73 17.44 -17.10 24.19
C THR A 73 17.43 -15.97 23.15
N CYS A 74 18.60 -15.41 22.84
CA CYS A 74 18.73 -14.42 21.77
C CYS A 74 19.32 -15.12 20.55
N THR A 75 18.46 -15.44 19.59
CA THR A 75 18.83 -16.09 18.32
C THR A 75 18.48 -15.17 17.16
N PRO A 76 19.26 -15.19 16.06
CA PRO A 76 18.85 -14.56 14.83
C PRO A 76 17.51 -15.12 14.36
N GLN A 77 16.68 -14.28 13.76
CA GLN A 77 15.42 -14.71 13.15
C GLN A 77 15.28 -14.07 11.79
N ASN A 78 14.73 -14.83 10.85
CA ASN A 78 14.33 -14.32 9.57
C ASN A 78 12.90 -14.68 9.21
N TYR A 79 12.28 -13.83 8.41
CA TYR A 79 10.95 -14.08 7.88
C TYR A 79 10.68 -13.27 6.61
N TRP A 80 9.79 -13.81 5.78
CA TRP A 80 9.33 -13.16 4.57
C TRP A 80 8.04 -12.39 4.82
N TYR A 81 7.99 -11.18 4.30
CA TYR A 81 6.88 -10.27 4.46
C TYR A 81 6.31 -9.86 3.10
N SER A 82 5.06 -9.42 3.12
CA SER A 82 4.47 -8.57 2.10
C SER A 82 3.95 -7.29 2.74
N ALA A 83 4.38 -6.15 2.23
CA ALA A 83 3.93 -4.83 2.65
C ALA A 83 2.98 -4.26 1.60
N VAL A 84 1.69 -4.20 1.92
CA VAL A 84 0.65 -3.63 1.07
C VAL A 84 0.68 -2.12 1.22
N GLN A 85 1.02 -1.43 0.13
CA GLN A 85 1.11 0.02 0.07
C GLN A 85 -0.26 0.66 -0.15
N GLY A 86 -1.14 -0.03 -0.88
CA GLY A 86 -2.49 0.43 -1.16
C GLY A 86 -2.80 0.50 -2.65
N TYR A 87 -3.88 1.18 -2.98
CA TYR A 87 -4.31 1.35 -4.36
C TYR A 87 -3.55 2.48 -5.04
N VAL A 88 -2.99 2.22 -6.22
CA VAL A 88 -2.27 3.23 -6.99
C VAL A 88 -3.23 4.34 -7.44
N VAL A 89 -2.91 5.59 -7.09
CA VAL A 89 -3.60 6.81 -7.53
C VAL A 89 -2.78 7.49 -8.61
N LYS A 90 -1.46 7.64 -8.41
CA LYS A 90 -0.52 8.16 -9.42
C LYS A 90 0.77 7.36 -9.41
N TRP A 91 1.02 6.62 -10.49
CA TRP A 91 2.20 5.78 -10.63
C TRP A 91 3.46 6.60 -10.92
N GLN A 92 4.51 6.42 -10.10
CA GLN A 92 5.86 6.96 -10.30
C GLN A 92 5.87 8.42 -10.79
N TYR A 93 5.01 9.24 -10.20
CA TYR A 93 4.62 10.54 -10.73
C TYR A 93 5.64 11.65 -10.46
N ARG A 94 6.55 11.41 -9.52
CA ARG A 94 7.70 12.27 -9.22
C ARG A 94 8.90 11.46 -8.76
N LYS A 95 9.99 12.16 -8.48
CA LYS A 95 11.15 11.61 -7.77
C LYS A 95 11.26 12.19 -6.37
N SER A 96 11.78 11.41 -5.43
CA SER A 96 12.19 11.85 -4.09
C SER A 96 13.44 12.72 -4.17
N ASP A 97 13.85 13.31 -3.04
CA ASP A 97 15.10 14.08 -2.94
C ASP A 97 16.35 13.23 -3.22
N SER A 98 16.26 11.91 -2.99
CA SER A 98 17.28 10.92 -3.34
C SER A 98 17.20 10.43 -4.80
N GLY A 99 16.29 10.98 -5.60
CA GLY A 99 16.12 10.64 -7.01
C GLY A 99 15.36 9.34 -7.28
N LEU A 100 14.77 8.71 -6.25
CA LEU A 100 13.99 7.48 -6.37
C LEU A 100 12.56 7.77 -6.84
N PRO A 101 11.92 6.90 -7.63
CA PRO A 101 10.53 7.08 -8.03
C PRO A 101 9.59 7.13 -6.83
N VAL A 102 8.50 7.89 -6.94
CA VAL A 102 7.46 8.00 -5.90
C VAL A 102 6.07 7.77 -6.51
N THR A 103 5.30 6.90 -5.89
CA THR A 103 3.90 6.61 -6.24
C THR A 103 2.97 7.16 -5.15
N GLU A 104 1.87 7.78 -5.57
CA GLU A 104 0.78 8.15 -4.68
C GLU A 104 -0.19 6.97 -4.59
N VAL A 105 -0.50 6.54 -3.36
CA VAL A 105 -1.41 5.43 -3.06
C VAL A 105 -2.50 5.83 -2.07
N GLU A 106 -3.65 5.18 -2.19
CA GLU A 106 -4.72 5.20 -1.19
C GLU A 106 -4.58 3.95 -0.29
N PRO A 107 -4.32 4.09 1.02
CA PRO A 107 -4.24 2.97 1.95
C PRO A 107 -5.52 2.15 1.98
N VAL A 108 -5.39 0.83 2.14
CA VAL A 108 -6.55 -0.06 2.34
C VAL A 108 -6.95 0.00 3.80
N SER A 109 -7.96 0.78 4.16
CA SER A 109 -8.42 0.93 5.55
C SER A 109 -9.52 -0.06 5.96
N ASP A 110 -10.24 -0.62 5.00
CA ASP A 110 -11.37 -1.53 5.25
C ASP A 110 -10.89 -2.95 5.60
N ARG A 111 -11.33 -3.48 6.74
CA ARG A 111 -10.84 -4.77 7.27
C ARG A 111 -11.29 -5.98 6.46
N GLU A 112 -12.46 -5.92 5.82
CA GLU A 112 -12.92 -7.03 4.98
C GLU A 112 -12.07 -7.12 3.72
N THR A 113 -11.79 -5.96 3.13
CA THR A 113 -10.91 -5.82 1.97
C THR A 113 -9.47 -6.24 2.28
N GLN A 114 -8.94 -5.86 3.45
CA GLN A 114 -7.62 -6.32 3.90
C GLN A 114 -7.55 -7.85 3.96
N LYS A 115 -8.54 -8.53 4.56
CA LYS A 115 -8.57 -10.00 4.64
C LYS A 115 -8.61 -10.68 3.27
N GLU A 116 -9.34 -10.10 2.31
CA GLU A 116 -9.38 -10.64 0.94
C GLU A 116 -8.01 -10.54 0.27
N ILE A 117 -7.35 -9.38 0.41
CA ILE A 117 -5.99 -9.15 -0.09
C ILE A 117 -4.98 -10.09 0.57
N GLU A 118 -5.06 -10.28 1.89
CA GLU A 118 -4.24 -11.25 2.61
C GLU A 118 -4.39 -12.65 2.02
N GLY A 119 -5.63 -13.10 1.76
CA GLY A 119 -5.90 -14.39 1.15
C GLY A 119 -5.28 -14.55 -0.24
N ILE A 120 -5.30 -13.50 -1.05
CA ILE A 120 -4.64 -13.50 -2.37
C ILE A 120 -3.12 -13.62 -2.20
N ILE A 121 -2.52 -12.78 -1.36
CA ILE A 121 -1.06 -12.72 -1.18
C ILE A 121 -0.53 -14.02 -0.58
N PHE A 122 -1.17 -14.57 0.46
CA PHE A 122 -0.77 -15.87 1.01
C PHE A 122 -0.96 -17.03 0.02
N GLY A 123 -1.85 -16.88 -0.96
CA GLY A 123 -2.08 -17.87 -2.01
C GLY A 123 -1.06 -17.80 -3.16
N SER A 124 -0.42 -16.65 -3.38
CA SER A 124 0.52 -16.44 -4.50
C SER A 124 1.99 -16.30 -4.07
N GLU A 125 2.23 -15.77 -2.88
CA GLU A 125 3.56 -15.41 -2.39
C GLU A 125 4.01 -16.34 -1.26
N ALA A 126 5.32 -16.66 -1.22
CA ALA A 126 5.94 -17.43 -0.15
C ALA A 126 6.25 -16.55 1.08
N VAL A 127 5.26 -15.85 1.62
CA VAL A 127 5.40 -14.93 2.76
C VAL A 127 4.76 -15.50 4.01
N SER A 128 5.29 -15.16 5.19
CA SER A 128 4.71 -15.54 6.49
C SER A 128 3.95 -14.40 7.17
N ARG A 129 4.06 -13.17 6.64
CA ARG A 129 3.35 -11.98 7.15
C ARG A 129 2.90 -11.07 6.01
N VAL A 130 1.72 -10.50 6.19
CA VAL A 130 1.19 -9.41 5.36
C VAL A 130 0.94 -8.22 6.27
N GLU A 131 1.46 -7.06 5.90
CA GLU A 131 1.33 -5.81 6.65
C GLU A 131 0.68 -4.75 5.75
N PHE A 132 -0.27 -4.01 6.29
CA PHE A 132 -0.89 -2.86 5.62
C PHE A 132 -0.30 -1.57 6.18
N ARG A 133 0.12 -0.68 5.29
CA ARG A 133 0.72 0.63 5.63
C ARG A 133 -0.31 1.76 5.65
#